data_AF-A0A0T9T6W7-F1
#
_entry.id   AF-A0A0T9T6W7-F1
#
_cell.length_a   1.000
_cell.length_b   1.000
_cell.length_c   1.000
_cell.angle_alpha   90.00
_cell.angle_beta   90.00
_cell.angle_gamma   90.00
#
_symmetry.space_group_name_H-M   'P 1'
#
loop_
_entity.id
_entity.type
_entity.pdbx_description
1 polymer ?
#
loop_
_entity_poly.entity_id
_entity_poly.type
_entity_poly.pdbx_seq_one_letter_code
_entity_poly.pdbx_strand_id
1 'polypeptide(L)'
;MTKRRAVRFIFRQAINGDIHSNGGEIIFNTVLGDDNSATDKLVVNGNTSGTTWVSVLNAGGSGAKTLNGIELVRVNGSSDGVFISYMELPFPLILRSQ
;
A
#
# COMPACT_ATOMS: atom_id res chain seq x y z
N MET A 1 20.94 3.07 31.05
CA MET A 1 20.62 3.65 29.71
C MET A 1 19.40 2.95 29.15
N THR A 2 18.27 3.66 29.03
CA THR A 2 17.01 3.08 28.53
C THR A 2 17.03 3.09 27.00
N LYS A 3 17.05 1.91 26.38
CA LYS A 3 16.86 1.76 24.93
C LYS A 3 15.47 2.31 24.59
N ARG A 4 15.38 3.44 23.89
CA ARG A 4 14.09 3.88 23.33
C ARG A 4 13.63 2.78 22.37
N ARG A 5 12.49 2.15 22.66
CA ARG A 5 11.85 1.30 21.66
C ARG A 5 11.42 2.22 20.53
N ALA A 6 11.96 2.02 19.34
CA ALA A 6 11.38 2.64 18.16
C ALA A 6 9.96 2.08 18.02
N VAL A 7 8.95 2.94 18.16
CA VAL A 7 7.58 2.60 17.84
C VAL A 7 7.44 2.81 16.34
N ARG A 8 7.30 1.72 15.57
CA ARG A 8 7.03 1.81 14.14
C ARG A 8 5.54 2.11 13.98
N PHE A 9 5.21 3.28 13.45
CA PHE A 9 3.83 3.65 13.15
C PHE A 9 3.46 3.18 11.75
N ILE A 10 2.21 2.79 11.61
CA ILE A 10 1.54 2.53 10.33
C ILE A 10 0.57 3.69 10.10
N PHE A 11 0.61 4.26 8.90
CA PHE A 11 -0.12 5.46 8.54
C PHE A 11 -1.28 5.16 7.60
N ARG A 12 -2.34 5.94 7.73
CA ARG A 12 -3.47 5.95 6.80
C ARG A 12 -3.63 7.36 6.25
N GLN A 13 -3.40 7.50 4.95
CA GLN A 13 -3.63 8.75 4.24
C GLN A 13 -4.98 8.67 3.52
N ALA A 14 -5.82 9.69 3.72
CA ALA A 14 -7.09 9.85 3.01
C ALA A 14 -7.03 11.11 2.15
N ILE A 15 -7.35 10.97 0.87
CA ILE A 15 -7.42 12.06 -0.09
C ILE A 15 -8.89 12.28 -0.43
N ASN A 16 -9.40 13.46 -0.11
CA ASN A 16 -10.77 13.88 -0.43
C ASN A 16 -10.78 14.57 -1.79
N GLY A 17 -10.66 13.78 -2.85
CA GLY A 17 -10.62 14.24 -4.23
C GLY A 17 -9.96 13.22 -5.16
N ASP A 18 -9.71 13.65 -6.38
CA ASP A 18 -9.15 12.80 -7.44
C ASP A 18 -7.62 12.76 -7.36
N ILE A 19 -7.04 11.65 -7.83
CA ILE A 19 -5.60 11.50 -8.06
C ILE A 19 -5.35 11.33 -9.55
N HIS A 20 -4.47 12.15 -10.08
CA HIS A 20 -3.83 11.93 -11.37
C HIS A 20 -2.34 11.78 -11.16
N SER A 21 -1.77 10.65 -11.60
CA SER A 21 -0.32 10.41 -11.53
C SER A 21 0.22 10.06 -12.91
N ASN A 22 1.39 10.59 -13.24
CA ASN A 22 2.09 10.27 -14.48
C ASN A 22 3.50 9.78 -14.17
N GLY A 23 3.59 8.61 -13.54
CA GLY A 23 4.86 8.00 -13.11
C GLY A 23 5.33 8.43 -11.71
N GLY A 24 4.46 8.99 -10.86
CA GLY A 24 4.76 9.21 -9.45
C GLY A 24 4.86 7.90 -8.67
N GLU A 25 5.60 7.89 -7.57
CA GLU A 25 5.79 6.70 -6.71
C GLU A 25 5.15 6.90 -5.33
N ILE A 26 4.48 5.86 -4.84
CA ILE A 26 4.00 5.78 -3.45
C ILE A 26 4.72 4.64 -2.75
N ILE A 27 5.28 4.97 -1.59
CA ILE A 27 5.99 4.02 -0.73
C ILE A 27 5.10 3.66 0.45
N PHE A 28 4.87 2.36 0.64
CA PHE A 28 4.13 1.80 1.77
C PHE A 28 5.07 1.08 2.71
N ASN A 29 5.00 1.39 4.01
CA ASN A 29 5.63 0.59 5.03
C ASN A 29 4.69 -0.56 5.42
N THR A 30 5.17 -1.79 5.34
CA THR A 30 4.39 -2.97 5.68
C THR A 30 5.18 -3.90 6.59
N VAL A 31 4.60 -4.28 7.72
CA VAL A 31 5.09 -5.43 8.50
C VAL A 31 4.65 -6.69 7.75
N LEU A 32 5.48 -7.16 6.80
CA LEU A 32 5.13 -8.27 5.92
C LEU A 32 4.83 -9.55 6.71
N GLY A 33 3.62 -10.08 6.50
CA GLY A 33 3.07 -11.28 7.09
C GLY A 33 2.03 -11.87 6.13
N ASP A 34 0.85 -12.21 6.63
CA ASP A 34 -0.28 -12.72 5.84
C ASP A 34 -1.16 -11.58 5.30
N ASP A 35 -2.38 -11.91 4.84
CA ASP A 35 -3.39 -10.94 4.36
C ASP A 35 -3.70 -9.81 5.36
N ASN A 36 -3.47 -10.04 6.67
CA ASN A 36 -3.74 -9.09 7.75
C ASN A 36 -2.51 -8.26 8.15
N SER A 37 -1.46 -8.27 7.32
CA SER A 37 -0.24 -7.49 7.55
C SER A 37 -0.56 -6.02 7.89
N ALA A 38 0.05 -5.52 8.96
CA ALA A 38 -0.03 -4.11 9.29
C ALA A 38 0.72 -3.30 8.22
N THR A 39 -0.02 -2.49 7.47
CA THR A 39 0.49 -1.78 6.30
C THR A 39 0.00 -0.35 6.27
N ASP A 40 0.83 0.56 5.77
CA ASP A 40 0.36 1.88 5.37
C ASP A 40 -0.78 1.72 4.36
N LYS A 41 -1.75 2.65 4.41
CA LYS A 41 -2.92 2.65 3.52
C LYS A 41 -3.14 4.01 2.88
N LEU A 42 -3.48 4.00 1.59
CA LEU A 42 -4.02 5.14 0.86
C LEU A 42 -5.50 4.91 0.58
N VAL A 43 -6.33 5.89 0.94
CA VAL A 43 -7.75 5.92 0.59
C VAL A 43 -8.04 7.15 -0.26
N VAL A 44 -8.60 6.93 -1.45
CA VAL A 44 -9.00 7.97 -2.39
C VAL A 44 -10.51 8.06 -2.40
N ASN A 45 -11.05 9.17 -1.90
CA ASN A 45 -12.49 9.47 -1.89
C ASN A 45 -12.93 10.18 -3.17
N GLY A 46 -12.32 9.83 -4.30
CA GLY A 46 -12.53 10.36 -5.63
C GLY A 46 -12.01 9.37 -6.67
N ASN A 47 -11.74 9.85 -7.89
CA ASN A 47 -11.28 9.02 -9.01
C ASN A 47 -9.75 8.92 -9.06
N THR A 48 -9.22 7.85 -9.66
CA THR A 48 -7.80 7.73 -10.00
C THR A 48 -7.61 7.68 -11.52
N SER A 49 -6.50 8.22 -12.02
CA SER A 49 -6.12 8.15 -13.43
C SER A 49 -4.59 8.19 -13.63
N GLY A 50 -4.14 7.74 -14.80
CA GLY A 50 -2.73 7.69 -15.16
C GLY A 50 -1.99 6.51 -14.51
N THR A 51 -0.67 6.61 -14.36
CA THR A 51 0.19 5.54 -13.84
C THR A 51 0.87 5.96 -12.54
N THR A 52 0.82 5.09 -11.54
CA THR A 52 1.48 5.27 -10.24
C THR A 52 2.34 4.06 -9.93
N TRP A 53 3.59 4.29 -9.55
CA TRP A 53 4.47 3.25 -9.04
C TRP A 53 4.20 2.99 -7.56
N VAL A 54 4.28 1.73 -7.16
CA VAL A 54 4.06 1.27 -5.79
C VAL A 54 5.29 0.52 -5.31
N SER A 55 5.84 0.97 -4.20
CA SER A 55 6.94 0.30 -3.51
C SER A 55 6.52 -0.09 -2.11
N VAL A 56 6.84 -1.33 -1.72
CA VAL A 56 6.56 -1.85 -0.38
C VAL A 56 7.87 -2.05 0.36
N LEU A 57 8.05 -1.32 1.46
CA LEU A 57 9.20 -1.48 2.35
C LEU A 57 8.81 -2.37 3.51
N ASN A 58 9.51 -3.49 3.66
CA ASN A 58 9.34 -4.35 4.83
C ASN A 58 9.79 -3.61 6.10
N ALA A 59 8.85 -3.40 7.01
CA ALA A 59 9.03 -2.69 8.27
C ALA A 59 9.35 -3.66 9.44
N GLY A 60 9.96 -4.81 9.14
CA GLY A 60 10.39 -5.80 10.15
C GLY A 60 9.48 -7.04 10.26
N GLY A 61 8.63 -7.29 9.27
CA GLY A 61 7.86 -8.52 9.18
C GLY A 61 8.69 -9.70 8.67
N SER A 62 8.27 -10.92 9.05
CA SER A 62 8.96 -12.17 8.68
C SER A 62 8.49 -12.75 7.34
N GLY A 63 7.42 -12.19 6.77
CA GLY A 63 6.73 -12.73 5.61
C GLY A 63 5.85 -13.93 5.96
N ALA A 64 4.71 -14.05 5.28
CA ALA A 64 3.89 -15.26 5.28
C ALA A 64 3.12 -15.32 3.95
N LYS A 65 2.59 -16.50 3.65
CA LYS A 65 1.78 -16.67 2.44
C LYS A 65 0.49 -15.86 2.54
N THR A 66 0.21 -15.07 1.52
CA THR A 66 -1.08 -14.43 1.33
C THR A 66 -2.04 -15.37 0.61
N LEU A 67 -3.33 -15.26 0.92
CA LEU A 67 -4.41 -15.91 0.18
C LEU A 67 -5.11 -14.88 -0.72
N ASN A 68 -5.45 -13.72 -0.15
CA ASN A 68 -6.13 -12.62 -0.81
C ASN A 68 -5.23 -11.39 -1.01
N GLY A 69 -3.99 -11.43 -0.52
CA GLY A 69 -3.07 -10.29 -0.61
C GLY A 69 -3.32 -9.23 0.45
N ILE A 70 -2.41 -8.24 0.49
CA ILE A 70 -2.42 -7.13 1.44
C ILE A 70 -2.97 -5.89 0.73
N GLU A 71 -4.03 -5.28 1.25
CA GLU A 71 -4.65 -4.09 0.67
C GLU A 71 -3.85 -2.82 1.02
N LEU A 72 -3.29 -2.16 0.00
CA LEU A 72 -2.54 -0.90 0.14
C LEU A 72 -3.35 0.34 -0.24
N VAL A 73 -4.11 0.25 -1.33
CA VAL A 73 -4.86 1.36 -1.92
C VAL A 73 -6.33 0.99 -1.98
N ARG A 74 -7.19 1.93 -1.56
CA ARG A 74 -8.64 1.88 -1.77
C ARG A 74 -9.09 3.11 -2.54
N VAL A 75 -9.84 2.90 -3.60
CA VAL A 75 -10.46 3.97 -4.40
C VAL A 75 -11.98 3.83 -4.26
N ASN A 76 -12.64 4.91 -3.82
CA ASN A 76 -14.09 4.93 -3.63
C ASN A 76 -14.83 5.54 -4.84
N GLY A 77 -14.12 6.16 -5.78
CA GLY A 77 -14.63 6.58 -7.09
C GLY A 77 -14.17 5.66 -8.23
N SER A 78 -14.14 6.17 -9.47
CA SER A 78 -13.62 5.43 -10.63
C SER A 78 -12.13 5.15 -10.47
N SER A 79 -11.71 3.91 -10.70
CA SER A 79 -10.31 3.48 -10.55
C SER A 79 -9.63 3.29 -11.90
N ASP A 80 -9.65 4.31 -12.75
CA ASP A 80 -9.04 4.28 -14.09
C ASP A 80 -7.51 4.43 -14.07
N GLY A 81 -6.92 4.67 -12.90
CA GLY A 81 -5.48 4.72 -12.68
C GLY A 81 -4.86 3.32 -12.54
N VAL A 82 -3.65 3.17 -13.07
CA VAL A 82 -2.85 1.95 -12.99
C VAL A 82 -1.81 2.07 -11.89
N PHE A 83 -1.79 1.10 -10.97
CA PHE A 83 -0.78 0.99 -9.92
C PHE A 83 0.16 -0.17 -10.24
N ILE A 84 1.44 0.12 -10.46
CA ILE A 84 2.44 -0.86 -10.86
C ILE A 84 3.44 -1.06 -9.71
N SER A 85 3.62 -2.30 -9.27
CA SER A 85 4.60 -2.68 -8.26
C SER A 85 5.88 -3.22 -8.91
N TYR A 86 7.05 -2.80 -8.43
CA TYR A 86 8.35 -3.21 -8.99
C TYR A 86 8.99 -4.43 -8.32
N MET A 87 8.36 -5.04 -7.30
CA MET A 87 9.00 -6.15 -6.59
C MET A 87 8.20 -7.45 -6.74
N GLU A 88 8.89 -8.51 -7.20
CA GLU A 88 8.47 -9.90 -6.97
C GLU A 88 8.51 -10.13 -5.45
N LEU A 89 7.44 -9.74 -4.75
CA LEU A 89 7.18 -10.31 -3.45
C LEU A 89 7.01 -11.83 -3.65
N PRO A 90 7.46 -12.69 -2.73
CA PRO A 90 7.22 -14.13 -2.80
C PRO A 90 5.73 -14.53 -2.79
N PHE A 91 4.82 -13.55 -2.73
CA PHE A 91 3.37 -13.71 -2.69
C PHE A 91 2.66 -12.59 -3.48
N PRO A 92 1.48 -12.86 -4.05
CA PRO A 92 0.74 -11.87 -4.86
C PRO A 92 0.19 -10.71 -4.00
N LEU A 93 0.32 -9.49 -4.51
CA LEU A 93 -0.28 -8.27 -3.98
C LEU A 93 -1.62 -8.02 -4.70
N ILE A 94 -2.72 -7.82 -3.98
CA ILE A 94 -4.01 -7.53 -4.59
C ILE A 94 -4.36 -6.04 -4.40
N LEU A 95 -4.45 -5.33 -5.53
CA LEU A 95 -5.06 -4.01 -5.63
C LEU A 95 -6.52 -4.25 -6.04
N ARG A 96 -7.50 -4.00 -5.17
CA ARG A 96 -8.93 -4.09 -5.52
C ARG A 96 -9.51 -2.70 -5.72
N SER A 97 -10.16 -2.47 -6.87
CA SER A 97 -11.30 -1.56 -6.93
C SER A 97 -12.54 -2.33 -6.43
N GLN A 98 -13.45 -1.64 -5.74
CA GLN A 98 -14.85 -2.06 -5.70
C GLN A 98 -15.52 -1.56 -6.97
#